data_AF-A0A523SIT0-F1
#
_entry.id   AF-A0A523SIT0-F1
#
_cell.length_a   1.000
_cell.length_b   1.000
_cell.length_c   1.000
_cell.angle_alpha   90.00
_cell.angle_beta   90.00
_cell.angle_gamma   90.00
#
_symmetry.space_group_name_H-M   'P 1'
#
loop_
_entity.id
_entity.type
_entity.pdbx_description
1 polymer ?
#
loop_
_entity_poly.entity_id
_entity_poly.type
_entity_poly.pdbx_seq_one_letter_code
_entity_poly.pdbx_strand_id
1 'polypeptide(L)'
;MLKADLHIHTKYSTDCNTSLEQIINRCLETGINCIAIADHGTIEGALKMQSIAPFPVIVAEEILTSHGEIMGMFLKEGIPSGLPAEQTMSRIKAQGGLVSIPHPFSIFRLSALDSGLIEELVEQIDIIEVFNSRSLLHRSSAKAQIFAQKYGIPGSAGSDAHTL
;
A
#
# COMPACT_ATOMS: atom_id res chain seq x y z
N MET A 1 -7.19 21.35 1.41
CA MET A 1 -7.80 20.00 1.37
C MET A 1 -6.73 19.02 0.94
N LEU A 2 -6.55 17.91 1.66
CA LEU A 2 -5.65 16.84 1.24
C LEU A 2 -6.33 16.00 0.15
N LYS A 3 -5.58 15.66 -0.90
CA LYS A 3 -5.96 14.75 -1.98
C LYS A 3 -4.83 13.73 -2.10
N ALA A 4 -5.10 12.51 -1.64
CA ALA A 4 -4.07 11.50 -1.47
C ALA A 4 -4.27 10.30 -2.39
N ASP A 5 -3.16 9.74 -2.86
CA ASP A 5 -3.09 8.42 -3.48
C ASP A 5 -2.12 7.56 -2.66
N LEU A 6 -2.67 6.55 -1.99
CA LEU A 6 -1.96 5.82 -0.94
C LEU A 6 -1.39 4.48 -1.42
N HIS A 7 -1.29 4.27 -2.74
CA HIS A 7 -0.67 3.08 -3.31
C HIS A 7 -0.13 3.39 -4.72
N ILE A 8 1.17 3.67 -4.83
CA ILE A 8 1.83 3.97 -6.10
C ILE A 8 3.16 3.22 -6.20
N HIS A 9 3.44 2.67 -7.37
CA HIS A 9 4.71 2.02 -7.72
C HIS A 9 5.57 2.90 -8.63
N THR A 10 6.87 2.74 -8.54
CA THR A 10 7.90 3.50 -9.27
C THR A 10 8.85 2.56 -10.01
N LYS A 11 9.80 3.12 -10.76
CA LYS A 11 10.91 2.38 -11.37
C LYS A 11 11.77 1.55 -10.40
N TYR A 12 11.58 1.70 -9.08
CA TYR A 12 12.26 0.90 -8.06
C TYR A 12 11.52 -0.41 -7.74
N SER A 13 10.24 -0.50 -8.10
CA SER A 13 9.51 -1.77 -8.11
C SER A 13 9.92 -2.61 -9.33
N THR A 14 9.84 -3.95 -9.20
CA THR A 14 10.23 -4.88 -10.27
C THR A 14 9.32 -4.85 -11.50
N ASP A 15 8.15 -4.24 -11.39
CA ASP A 15 7.07 -4.29 -12.37
C ASP A 15 6.56 -2.90 -12.83
N CYS A 16 7.26 -1.84 -12.44
CA CYS A 16 6.98 -0.48 -12.86
C CYS A 16 8.24 0.15 -13.47
N ASN A 17 8.07 1.00 -14.48
CA ASN A 17 9.16 1.75 -15.12
C ASN A 17 8.96 3.27 -15.01
N THR A 18 7.95 3.72 -14.27
CA THR A 18 7.61 5.14 -14.15
C THR A 18 8.64 5.88 -13.30
N SER A 19 9.22 6.96 -13.85
CA SER A 19 10.21 7.76 -13.13
C SER A 19 9.56 8.57 -11.99
N LEU A 20 10.37 8.98 -11.00
CA LEU A 20 9.86 9.78 -9.89
C LEU A 20 9.40 11.16 -10.37
N GLU A 21 10.13 11.75 -11.32
CA GLU A 21 9.79 13.05 -11.94
C GLU A 21 8.46 12.99 -12.68
N GLN A 22 8.21 11.88 -13.39
CA GLN A 22 6.95 11.61 -14.06
C GLN A 22 5.77 11.58 -13.07
N ILE A 23 5.93 10.87 -11.94
CA ILE A 23 4.90 10.80 -10.89
C ILE A 23 4.66 12.18 -10.27
N ILE A 24 5.73 12.94 -9.98
CA ILE A 24 5.61 14.31 -9.43
C ILE A 24 4.82 15.20 -10.39
N ASN A 25 5.17 15.23 -11.67
CA ASN A 25 4.47 16.03 -12.68
C ASN A 25 2.99 15.63 -12.75
N ARG A 26 2.68 14.34 -12.73
CA ARG A 26 1.31 13.84 -12.74
C ARG A 26 0.52 14.26 -11.50
N CYS A 27 1.13 14.24 -10.33
CA CYS A 27 0.51 14.73 -9.10
C CYS A 27 0.19 16.23 -9.19
N LEU A 28 1.13 17.04 -9.70
CA LEU A 28 0.92 18.48 -9.89
C LEU A 28 -0.21 18.78 -10.88
N GLU A 29 -0.28 18.05 -12.00
CA GLU A 29 -1.33 18.20 -13.01
C GLU A 29 -2.73 17.84 -12.49
N THR A 30 -2.83 16.77 -11.69
CA THR A 30 -4.10 16.26 -11.15
C THR A 30 -4.51 16.92 -9.83
N GLY A 31 -3.58 17.64 -9.20
CA GLY A 31 -3.75 18.25 -7.89
C GLY A 31 -3.68 17.27 -6.72
N ILE A 32 -3.15 16.05 -6.92
CA ILE A 32 -2.78 15.14 -5.83
C ILE A 32 -1.63 15.77 -5.06
N ASN A 33 -1.76 15.87 -3.74
CA ASN A 33 -0.84 16.60 -2.88
C ASN A 33 -0.37 15.79 -1.66
N CYS A 34 -0.55 14.48 -1.68
CA CYS A 34 0.03 13.54 -0.74
C CYS A 34 0.06 12.16 -1.40
N ILE A 35 1.17 11.44 -1.32
CA ILE A 35 1.27 10.09 -1.89
C ILE A 35 1.93 9.11 -0.93
N ALA A 36 1.61 7.83 -1.08
CA ALA A 36 2.43 6.74 -0.56
C ALA A 36 3.09 6.01 -1.72
N ILE A 37 4.41 5.93 -1.70
CA ILE A 37 5.17 5.08 -2.62
C ILE A 37 5.33 3.72 -1.94
N ALA A 38 4.85 2.66 -2.57
CA ALA A 38 4.77 1.31 -2.02
C ALA A 38 5.40 0.28 -2.97
N ASP A 39 6.63 0.56 -3.43
CA ASP A 39 7.36 -0.35 -4.32
C ASP A 39 7.48 -1.77 -3.71
N HIS A 40 7.47 -2.80 -4.55
CA HIS A 40 7.57 -4.18 -4.10
C HIS A 40 8.92 -4.48 -3.44
N GLY A 41 8.89 -4.81 -2.15
CA GLY A 41 10.06 -5.28 -1.39
C GLY A 41 11.18 -4.25 -1.19
N THR A 42 10.92 -2.96 -1.38
CA THR A 42 11.90 -1.90 -1.14
C THR A 42 11.26 -0.56 -0.79
N ILE A 43 11.93 0.23 0.06
CA ILE A 43 11.56 1.62 0.37
C ILE A 43 12.44 2.64 -0.37
N GLU A 44 13.38 2.19 -1.21
CA GLU A 44 14.36 3.09 -1.84
C GLU A 44 13.70 4.17 -2.70
N GLY A 45 12.71 3.79 -3.51
CA GLY A 45 11.94 4.72 -4.34
C GLY A 45 11.17 5.72 -3.50
N ALA A 46 10.60 5.27 -2.38
CA ALA A 46 9.85 6.11 -1.45
C ALA A 46 10.74 7.12 -0.71
N LEU A 47 11.90 6.69 -0.20
CA LEU A 47 12.90 7.57 0.43
C LEU A 47 13.42 8.61 -0.57
N LYS A 48 13.71 8.17 -1.80
CA LYS A 48 14.16 9.09 -2.85
C LYS A 48 13.08 10.10 -3.20
N MET A 49 11.83 9.65 -3.39
CA MET A 49 10.68 10.51 -3.67
C MET A 49 10.47 11.55 -2.56
N GLN A 50 10.54 11.13 -1.29
CA GLN A 50 10.40 12.03 -0.15
C GLN A 50 11.43 13.17 -0.15
N SER A 51 12.65 12.92 -0.66
CA SER A 51 13.70 13.94 -0.73
C SER A 51 13.53 14.99 -1.84
N ILE A 52 12.69 14.72 -2.86
CA ILE A 52 12.55 15.55 -4.06
C ILE A 52 11.13 16.08 -4.31
N ALA A 53 10.11 15.42 -3.76
CA ALA A 53 8.73 15.79 -4.00
C ALA A 53 8.37 17.11 -3.28
N PRO A 54 7.61 18.01 -3.92
CA PRO A 54 7.16 19.26 -3.31
C PRO A 54 5.94 19.09 -2.39
N PHE A 55 5.55 17.85 -2.07
CA PHE A 55 4.39 17.50 -1.27
C PHE A 55 4.72 16.33 -0.33
N PRO A 56 3.92 16.08 0.72
CA PRO A 56 4.12 14.95 1.63
C PRO A 56 4.17 13.59 0.92
N VAL A 57 5.20 12.81 1.25
CA VAL A 57 5.39 11.43 0.79
C VAL A 57 5.46 10.51 2.00
N ILE A 58 4.59 9.53 2.02
CA ILE A 58 4.62 8.42 2.98
C ILE A 58 5.58 7.37 2.44
N VAL A 59 6.57 7.02 3.25
CA VAL A 59 7.48 5.90 2.96
C VAL A 59 6.73 4.61 3.24
N ALA A 60 6.35 3.90 2.18
CA ALA A 60 5.68 2.61 2.27
C ALA A 60 6.44 1.54 1.48
N GLU A 61 6.08 0.29 1.72
CA GLU A 61 6.62 -0.89 1.04
C GLU A 61 5.49 -1.90 0.89
N GLU A 62 5.30 -2.44 -0.32
CA GLU A 62 4.43 -3.59 -0.53
C GLU A 62 5.25 -4.87 -0.37
N ILE A 63 5.07 -5.52 0.79
CA ILE A 63 5.92 -6.62 1.24
C ILE A 63 5.23 -7.93 0.93
N LEU A 64 5.88 -8.75 0.09
CA LEU A 64 5.45 -10.12 -0.15
C LEU A 64 5.71 -10.98 1.10
N THR A 65 4.66 -11.61 1.60
CA THR A 65 4.69 -12.59 2.68
C THR A 65 4.51 -14.00 2.13
N SER A 66 4.58 -15.01 3.00
CA SER A 66 4.25 -16.40 2.65
C SER A 66 2.80 -16.63 2.15
N HIS A 67 1.87 -15.71 2.41
CA HIS A 67 0.44 -15.87 2.12
C HIS A 67 -0.19 -14.67 1.38
N GLY A 68 0.62 -13.87 0.70
CA GLY A 68 0.20 -12.66 -0.02
C GLY A 68 0.91 -11.40 0.47
N GLU A 69 0.40 -10.24 0.12
CA GLU A 69 1.06 -8.95 0.35
C GLU A 69 0.52 -8.23 1.58
N ILE A 70 1.41 -7.56 2.31
CA ILE A 70 1.10 -6.60 3.37
C ILE A 70 1.83 -5.31 3.03
N MET A 71 1.17 -4.16 3.18
CA MET A 71 1.80 -2.87 3.00
C MET A 71 2.19 -2.27 4.34
N GLY A 72 3.48 -2.01 4.53
CA GLY A 72 3.97 -1.22 5.66
C GLY A 72 3.98 0.25 5.30
N MET A 73 3.41 1.11 6.13
CA MET A 73 3.42 2.57 5.93
C MET A 73 4.23 3.27 7.03
N PHE A 74 4.82 4.43 6.70
CA PHE A 74 5.69 5.22 7.57
C PHE A 74 6.95 4.46 8.03
N LEU A 75 7.52 3.67 7.13
CA LEU A 75 8.71 2.87 7.39
C LEU A 75 9.98 3.74 7.45
N LYS A 76 10.92 3.30 8.28
CA LYS A 76 12.29 3.83 8.43
C LYS A 76 13.33 2.87 7.85
N GLU A 77 13.03 1.57 7.89
CA GLU A 77 13.84 0.50 7.31
C GLU A 77 12.94 -0.48 6.55
N GLY A 78 13.48 -1.05 5.46
CA GLY A 78 12.77 -2.03 4.65
C GLY A 78 12.60 -3.36 5.39
N ILE A 79 11.63 -4.16 4.96
CA ILE A 79 11.28 -5.43 5.61
C ILE A 79 11.66 -6.61 4.71
N PRO A 80 12.35 -7.64 5.23
CA PRO A 80 12.67 -8.81 4.43
C PRO A 80 11.41 -9.47 3.86
N SER A 81 11.45 -9.78 2.57
CA SER A 81 10.39 -10.51 1.86
C SER A 81 10.33 -11.98 2.26
N GLY A 82 9.15 -12.60 2.10
CA GLY A 82 8.90 -14.03 2.33
C GLY A 82 8.64 -14.42 3.78
N LEU A 83 8.56 -13.47 4.70
CA LEU A 83 8.25 -13.74 6.10
C LEU A 83 6.78 -14.17 6.30
N PRO A 84 6.43 -14.83 7.42
CA PRO A 84 5.05 -14.98 7.86
C PRO A 84 4.38 -13.61 8.08
N ALA A 85 3.09 -13.52 7.77
CA ALA A 85 2.30 -12.28 7.88
C ALA A 85 2.43 -11.61 9.26
N GLU A 86 2.25 -12.37 10.35
CA GLU A 86 2.41 -11.86 11.72
C GLU A 86 3.80 -11.27 11.97
N GLN A 87 4.85 -11.92 11.46
CA GLN A 87 6.21 -11.44 11.63
C GLN A 87 6.45 -10.15 10.83
N THR A 88 5.90 -10.06 9.62
CA THR A 88 5.89 -8.84 8.81
C THR A 88 5.19 -7.70 9.56
N MET A 89 3.97 -7.92 10.06
CA MET A 89 3.21 -6.94 10.84
C MET A 89 3.95 -6.49 12.10
N SER A 90 4.56 -7.42 12.83
CA SER A 90 5.36 -7.13 14.01
C SER A 90 6.55 -6.24 13.68
N ARG A 91 7.27 -6.49 12.58
CA ARG A 91 8.38 -5.66 12.11
C ARG A 91 7.94 -4.26 11.67
N ILE A 92 6.80 -4.14 11.01
CA ILE A 92 6.20 -2.83 10.68
C ILE A 92 5.95 -2.03 11.96
N LYS A 93 5.26 -2.64 12.94
CA LYS A 93 4.90 -1.97 14.19
C LYS A 93 6.12 -1.66 15.06
N ALA A 94 7.16 -2.51 15.07
CA ALA A 94 8.37 -2.32 15.86
C ALA A 94 9.12 -1.02 15.53
N GLN A 95 9.02 -0.53 14.29
CA GLN A 95 9.60 0.74 13.88
C GLN A 95 8.62 1.94 13.96
N GLY A 96 7.40 1.71 14.45
CA GLY A 96 6.32 2.70 14.56
C GLY A 96 5.54 2.90 13.27
N GLY A 97 5.65 1.97 12.32
CA GLY A 97 4.87 1.98 11.08
C GLY A 97 3.44 1.49 11.29
N LEU A 98 2.60 1.70 10.27
CA LEU A 98 1.23 1.22 10.22
C LEU A 98 1.11 0.04 9.27
N VAL A 99 0.33 -0.95 9.68
CA VAL A 99 0.00 -2.10 8.84
C VAL A 99 -1.23 -1.79 8.02
N SER A 100 -1.05 -1.75 6.70
CA SER A 100 -2.13 -1.61 5.72
C SER A 100 -2.29 -2.90 4.93
N ILE A 101 -3.53 -3.35 4.73
CA ILE A 101 -3.81 -4.46 3.80
C ILE A 101 -4.14 -3.89 2.42
N PRO A 102 -3.26 -4.07 1.41
CA PRO A 102 -3.53 -3.63 0.04
C PRO A 102 -4.48 -4.60 -0.66
N HIS A 103 -5.33 -4.05 -1.54
CA HIS A 103 -6.28 -4.76 -2.43
C HIS A 103 -6.93 -6.03 -1.84
N PRO A 104 -7.47 -5.96 -0.61
CA PRO A 104 -8.03 -7.11 0.09
C PRO A 104 -9.21 -7.69 -0.67
N PHE A 105 -9.41 -9.01 -0.53
CA PHE A 105 -10.50 -9.74 -1.17
C PHE A 105 -10.53 -9.62 -2.70
N SER A 106 -9.40 -9.29 -3.33
CA SER A 106 -9.26 -9.38 -4.77
C SER A 106 -9.28 -10.84 -5.20
N ILE A 107 -10.14 -11.16 -6.17
CA ILE A 107 -10.39 -12.56 -6.59
C ILE A 107 -9.42 -12.99 -7.69
N PHE A 108 -8.90 -12.03 -8.46
CA PHE A 108 -8.00 -12.30 -9.58
C PHE A 108 -6.54 -11.97 -9.26
N ARG A 109 -6.27 -11.39 -8.09
CA ARG A 109 -4.91 -11.06 -7.67
C ARG A 109 -4.40 -12.15 -6.74
N LEU A 110 -3.51 -12.99 -7.25
CA LEU A 110 -2.89 -14.07 -6.48
C LEU A 110 -2.02 -13.57 -5.33
N SER A 111 -1.58 -12.31 -5.39
CA SER A 111 -0.80 -11.68 -4.35
C SER A 111 -1.64 -11.08 -3.21
N ALA A 112 -2.97 -11.01 -3.35
CA ALA A 112 -3.82 -10.56 -2.25
C ALA A 112 -3.69 -11.50 -1.05
N LEU A 113 -3.62 -10.92 0.15
CA LEU A 113 -3.53 -11.69 1.39
C LEU A 113 -4.75 -12.61 1.54
N ASP A 114 -4.51 -13.84 1.98
CA ASP A 114 -5.57 -14.81 2.23
C ASP A 114 -6.68 -14.23 3.13
N SER A 115 -7.94 -14.42 2.73
CA SER A 115 -9.07 -13.78 3.42
C SER A 115 -9.34 -14.35 4.82
N GLY A 116 -9.02 -15.62 5.06
CA GLY A 116 -9.09 -16.21 6.40
C GLY A 116 -8.04 -15.58 7.30
N LEU A 117 -6.82 -15.40 6.77
CA LEU A 117 -5.74 -14.74 7.48
C LEU A 117 -6.02 -13.26 7.79
N ILE A 118 -6.69 -12.53 6.88
CA ILE A 118 -7.15 -11.15 7.15
C ILE A 118 -8.10 -11.12 8.36
N GLU A 119 -9.03 -12.09 8.46
CA GLU A 119 -9.96 -12.19 9.59
C GLU A 119 -9.25 -12.58 10.89
N GLU A 120 -8.29 -13.51 10.84
CA GLU A 120 -7.50 -13.95 11.99
C GLU A 120 -6.61 -12.83 12.55
N LEU A 121 -6.03 -12.00 11.67
CA LEU A 121 -5.07 -10.95 12.04
C LEU A 121 -5.70 -9.57 12.21
N VAL A 122 -7.04 -9.49 12.26
CA VAL A 122 -7.79 -8.23 12.21
C VAL A 122 -7.35 -7.20 13.27
N GLU A 123 -6.99 -7.66 14.47
CA GLU A 123 -6.56 -6.79 15.59
C GLU A 123 -5.20 -6.11 15.34
N GLN A 124 -4.42 -6.61 14.38
CA GLN A 124 -3.11 -6.07 14.02
C GLN A 124 -3.19 -5.12 12.81
N ILE A 125 -4.32 -5.06 12.10
CA ILE A 125 -4.52 -4.22 10.92
C ILE A 125 -4.87 -2.79 11.35
N ASP A 126 -4.06 -1.83 10.91
CA ASP A 126 -4.30 -0.41 11.20
C ASP A 126 -5.12 0.28 10.08
N ILE A 127 -4.96 -0.18 8.83
CA ILE A 127 -5.57 0.41 7.63
C ILE A 127 -5.98 -0.71 6.67
N ILE A 128 -7.08 -0.51 5.94
CA ILE A 128 -7.48 -1.42 4.86
C ILE A 128 -7.79 -0.65 3.58
N GLU A 129 -7.26 -1.10 2.44
CA GLU A 129 -7.55 -0.48 1.15
C GLU A 129 -8.98 -0.81 0.72
N VAL A 130 -9.85 0.20 0.77
CA VAL A 130 -11.27 0.06 0.41
C VAL A 130 -11.54 0.42 -1.05
N PHE A 131 -10.60 1.12 -1.70
CA PHE A 131 -10.66 1.45 -3.11
C PHE A 131 -9.29 1.28 -3.76
N ASN A 132 -9.22 0.46 -4.80
CA ASN A 132 -8.03 0.23 -5.60
C ASN A 132 -8.41 0.32 -7.08
N SER A 133 -7.78 1.24 -7.84
CA SER A 133 -8.18 1.49 -9.24
C SER A 133 -7.92 0.31 -10.18
N ARG A 134 -7.03 -0.62 -9.80
CA ARG A 134 -6.73 -1.85 -10.55
C ARG A 134 -7.64 -3.03 -10.17
N SER A 135 -8.50 -2.88 -9.17
CA SER A 135 -9.48 -3.90 -8.84
C SER A 135 -10.56 -4.00 -9.92
N LEU A 136 -10.55 -5.10 -10.68
CA LEU A 136 -11.48 -5.35 -11.78
C LEU A 136 -12.95 -5.44 -11.35
N LEU A 137 -13.21 -5.78 -10.10
CA LEU A 137 -14.57 -6.00 -9.60
C LEU A 137 -14.87 -5.08 -8.42
N HIS A 138 -15.89 -4.23 -8.57
CA HIS A 138 -16.38 -3.37 -7.49
C HIS A 138 -16.79 -4.15 -6.22
N ARG A 139 -17.11 -5.44 -6.33
CA ARG A 139 -17.44 -6.28 -5.17
C ARG A 139 -16.28 -6.45 -4.19
N SER A 140 -15.02 -6.41 -4.64
CA SER A 140 -13.85 -6.50 -3.76
C SER A 140 -13.76 -5.25 -2.89
N SER A 141 -13.84 -4.06 -3.50
CA SER A 141 -13.93 -2.77 -2.78
C SER A 141 -15.14 -2.71 -1.84
N ALA A 142 -16.31 -3.16 -2.27
CA ALA A 142 -17.49 -3.21 -1.41
C ALA A 142 -17.28 -4.14 -0.20
N LYS A 143 -16.68 -5.31 -0.39
CA LYS A 143 -16.36 -6.24 0.70
C LYS A 143 -15.32 -5.64 1.65
N ALA A 144 -14.30 -4.98 1.13
CA ALA A 144 -13.29 -4.27 1.92
C ALA A 144 -13.93 -3.16 2.77
N GLN A 145 -14.82 -2.35 2.18
CA GLN A 145 -15.55 -1.31 2.88
C GLN A 145 -16.43 -1.86 4.01
N ILE A 146 -17.15 -2.96 3.76
CA ILE A 146 -17.98 -3.63 4.79
C ILE A 146 -17.11 -4.19 5.91
N PHE A 147 -15.98 -4.82 5.58
CA PHE A 147 -15.02 -5.32 6.56
C PHE A 147 -14.47 -4.19 7.44
N ALA A 148 -14.03 -3.10 6.81
CA ALA A 148 -13.52 -1.91 7.49
C ALA A 148 -14.56 -1.36 8.49
N GLN A 149 -15.82 -1.24 8.07
CA GLN A 149 -16.92 -0.78 8.92
C GLN A 149 -17.22 -1.75 10.06
N LYS A 150 -17.22 -3.06 9.80
CA LYS A 150 -17.48 -4.11 10.81
C LYS A 150 -16.49 -4.04 11.98
N TYR A 151 -15.22 -3.81 11.68
CA TYR A 151 -14.13 -3.82 12.68
C TYR A 151 -13.66 -2.42 13.09
N GLY A 152 -14.24 -1.35 12.55
CA GLY A 152 -13.86 0.03 12.88
C GLY A 152 -12.48 0.43 12.35
N ILE A 153 -12.00 -0.20 11.28
CA ILE A 153 -10.68 0.06 10.68
C ILE A 153 -10.80 1.21 9.67
N PRO A 154 -9.92 2.23 9.72
CA PRO A 154 -9.84 3.26 8.69
C PRO A 154 -9.61 2.70 7.28
N GLY A 155 -10.33 3.24 6.29
CA GLY A 155 -10.17 2.88 4.88
C GLY A 155 -9.14 3.76 4.17
N SER A 156 -8.31 3.16 3.31
CA SER A 156 -7.44 3.87 2.35
C SER A 156 -7.93 3.71 0.91
N ALA A 157 -7.43 4.57 0.02
CA ALA A 157 -7.67 4.50 -1.41
C ALA A 157 -6.36 4.67 -2.19
N GLY A 158 -6.17 3.86 -3.22
CA GLY A 158 -4.97 3.83 -4.04
C GLY A 158 -5.26 3.65 -5.52
N SER A 159 -4.39 4.22 -6.36
CA SER A 159 -4.41 3.93 -7.79
C SER A 159 -3.78 2.57 -8.10
N ASP A 160 -2.82 2.15 -7.28
CA ASP A 160 -1.95 1.00 -7.53
C ASP A 160 -1.22 1.18 -8.88
N ALA A 161 -0.85 2.43 -9.17
CA ALA A 161 -0.31 2.83 -10.46
C ALA A 161 1.08 2.22 -10.68
N HIS A 162 1.24 1.55 -11.84
CA HIS A 162 2.53 1.10 -12.36
C HIS A 162 2.90 1.82 -13.67
N THR A 163 1.98 2.66 -14.16
CA THR A 163 2.09 3.50 -15.34
C THR A 163 1.37 4.83 -15.06
N LEU A 164 1.64 5.87 -15.85
CA LEU A 164 0.99 7.19 -15.75
C LEU A 164 -0.46 7.23 -16.26
#